data_AF-A0A6C0BUP2-F1
#
_entry.id   AF-A0A6C0BUP2-F1
#
_cell.length_a   1.000
_cell.length_b   1.000
_cell.length_c   1.000
_cell.angle_alpha   90.00
_cell.angle_beta   90.00
_cell.angle_gamma   90.00
#
_symmetry.space_group_name_H-M   'P 1'
#
loop_
_entity.id
_entity.type
_entity.pdbx_description
1 polymer ?
#
loop_
_entity_poly.entity_id
_entity_poly.type
_entity_poly.pdbx_seq_one_letter_code
_entity_poly.pdbx_strand_id
1 'polypeptide(L)'
;MDDKARLQLQKMIKANNVEDQTELIRDLKHSHLLQNDINNLIMLKAKYRNNQDKIHKEGISECGFLFTYYTDIYNKIRKDEIDLKILNQFLNILRRIEDGEIDQHEGSFIIGTLLKELYVDSALRKAEKLNQDEPEVIQPKEVINISWKDFKKTL
;
A
#
# COMPACT_ATOMS: atom_id res chain seq x y z
N MET A 1 16.46 13.62 -5.20
CA MET A 1 16.83 12.51 -4.30
C MET A 1 18.01 12.98 -3.47
N ASP A 2 18.03 12.77 -2.15
CA ASP A 2 19.19 13.11 -1.33
C ASP A 2 20.36 12.15 -1.64
N ASP A 3 21.58 12.66 -1.75
CA ASP A 3 22.77 11.90 -2.20
C ASP A 3 23.06 10.71 -1.27
N LYS A 4 22.75 10.85 0.01
CA LYS A 4 22.88 9.78 1.01
C LYS A 4 21.93 8.62 0.74
N ALA A 5 20.69 8.92 0.34
CA ALA A 5 19.69 7.90 0.00
C ALA A 5 20.09 7.14 -1.27
N ARG A 6 20.65 7.84 -2.26
CA ARG A 6 21.17 7.23 -3.51
C ARG A 6 22.32 6.27 -3.23
N LEU A 7 23.25 6.67 -2.37
CA LEU A 7 24.37 5.84 -1.95
C LEU A 7 23.91 4.56 -1.22
N GLN A 8 22.90 4.67 -0.35
CA GLN A 8 22.37 3.53 0.39
C GLN A 8 21.61 2.55 -0.51
N LEU A 9 20.86 3.06 -1.50
CA LEU A 9 20.23 2.25 -2.53
C LEU A 9 21.26 1.45 -3.33
N GLN A 10 22.35 2.08 -3.78
CA GLN A 10 23.43 1.39 -4.49
C GLN A 10 24.08 0.28 -3.65
N LYS A 11 24.23 0.49 -2.34
CA LYS A 11 24.73 -0.57 -1.43
C LYS A 11 23.77 -1.76 -1.36
N MET A 12 22.46 -1.51 -1.27
CA MET A 12 21.44 -2.56 -1.23
C MET A 12 21.37 -3.35 -2.54
N ILE A 13 21.49 -2.70 -3.70
CA ILE A 13 21.52 -3.35 -5.02
C ILE A 13 22.73 -4.27 -5.13
N LYS A 14 23.93 -3.77 -4.80
CA LYS A 14 25.18 -4.55 -4.84
C LYS A 14 25.16 -5.74 -3.88
N ALA A 15 24.56 -5.59 -2.69
CA ALA A 15 24.47 -6.66 -1.70
C ALA A 15 23.54 -7.80 -2.14
N ASN A 16 22.53 -7.51 -2.96
CA ASN A 16 21.51 -8.49 -3.38
C ASN A 16 21.73 -9.04 -4.80
N ASN A 17 22.83 -8.66 -5.46
CA ASN A 17 23.15 -9.07 -6.84
C ASN A 17 21.98 -8.87 -7.82
N VAL A 18 21.26 -7.76 -7.68
CA VAL A 18 20.12 -7.44 -8.54
C VAL A 18 20.64 -7.06 -9.92
N GLU A 19 20.30 -7.85 -10.93
CA GLU A 19 20.55 -7.52 -12.32
C GLU A 19 19.62 -6.39 -12.76
N ASP A 20 20.18 -5.43 -13.51
CA ASP A 20 19.42 -4.34 -14.10
C ASP A 20 18.65 -4.85 -15.33
N GLN A 21 17.32 -4.81 -15.23
CA GLN A 21 16.37 -5.25 -16.24
C GLN A 21 15.65 -4.05 -16.90
N THR A 22 16.19 -2.83 -16.77
CA THR A 22 15.59 -1.61 -17.30
C THR A 22 15.28 -1.72 -18.79
N GLU A 23 16.21 -2.23 -19.61
CA GLU A 23 15.99 -2.38 -21.05
C GLU A 23 14.91 -3.43 -21.37
N LEU A 24 14.90 -4.56 -20.65
CA LEU A 24 13.86 -5.57 -20.82
C LEU A 24 12.47 -5.01 -20.50
N ILE A 25 12.35 -4.19 -19.45
CA ILE A 25 11.09 -3.53 -19.10
C ILE A 25 10.64 -2.60 -20.23
N ARG A 26 11.56 -1.80 -20.79
CA ARG A 26 11.30 -0.88 -21.92
C ARG A 26 10.89 -1.59 -23.19
N ASP A 27 11.43 -2.78 -23.44
CA ASP A 27 11.08 -3.60 -24.61
C ASP A 27 9.69 -4.23 -24.45
N LEU A 28 9.37 -4.74 -23.26
CA LEU A 28 8.11 -5.46 -23.01
C LEU A 28 6.87 -4.55 -22.96
N LYS A 29 6.99 -3.38 -22.33
CA LYS A 29 5.90 -2.38 -22.21
C LYS A 29 4.56 -2.93 -21.68
N HIS A 30 4.58 -3.71 -20.61
CA HIS A 30 3.37 -4.36 -20.08
C HIS A 30 2.38 -3.42 -19.37
N SER A 31 2.78 -2.22 -18.96
CA SER A 31 1.94 -1.34 -18.13
C SER A 31 0.58 -1.03 -18.77
N HIS A 32 0.54 -0.77 -20.08
CA HIS A 32 -0.69 -0.43 -20.79
C HIS A 32 -1.63 -1.65 -20.96
N LEU A 33 -1.07 -2.83 -21.22
CA LEU A 33 -1.84 -4.08 -21.32
C LEU A 33 -2.48 -4.44 -19.97
N LEU A 34 -1.69 -4.34 -18.90
CA LEU A 34 -2.19 -4.51 -17.53
C LEU A 34 -3.30 -3.51 -17.22
N GLN A 35 -3.10 -2.23 -17.50
CA GLN A 35 -4.09 -1.21 -17.19
C GLN A 35 -5.41 -1.42 -17.94
N ASN A 36 -5.35 -1.80 -19.22
CA ASN A 36 -6.54 -2.13 -20.01
C ASN A 36 -7.31 -3.31 -19.42
N ASP A 37 -6.63 -4.42 -19.13
CA ASP A 37 -7.26 -5.62 -18.57
C ASP A 37 -7.81 -5.38 -17.16
N ILE A 38 -7.11 -4.61 -16.33
CA ILE A 38 -7.57 -4.24 -14.98
C ILE A 38 -8.85 -3.41 -15.08
N ASN A 39 -8.89 -2.41 -15.97
CA ASN A 39 -10.08 -1.59 -16.18
C ASN A 39 -11.27 -2.44 -16.68
N ASN A 40 -11.03 -3.34 -17.63
CA ASN A 40 -12.05 -4.28 -18.12
C ASN A 40 -12.58 -5.16 -16.98
N LEU A 41 -11.68 -5.71 -16.15
CA LEU A 41 -12.07 -6.54 -15.01
C LEU A 41 -12.92 -5.76 -14.00
N ILE A 42 -12.57 -4.49 -13.72
CA ILE A 42 -13.37 -3.62 -12.86
C ILE A 42 -14.76 -3.36 -13.47
N MET A 43 -14.84 -3.13 -14.78
CA MET A 43 -16.13 -2.97 -15.48
C MET A 43 -16.98 -4.24 -15.40
N LEU A 44 -16.39 -5.43 -15.61
CA LEU A 44 -17.07 -6.71 -15.46
C LEU A 44 -17.59 -6.93 -14.04
N LYS A 45 -16.78 -6.59 -13.02
CA LYS A 45 -17.22 -6.61 -11.61
C LYS A 45 -18.39 -5.67 -11.36
N ALA A 46 -18.37 -4.48 -11.95
CA ALA A 46 -19.48 -3.53 -11.83
C ALA A 46 -20.75 -4.02 -12.53
N LYS A 47 -20.62 -4.70 -13.68
CA LYS A 47 -21.72 -5.24 -14.48
C LYS A 47 -22.37 -6.49 -13.86
N TYR A 48 -21.58 -7.33 -13.20
CA TYR A 48 -22.04 -8.62 -12.65
C TYR A 48 -21.75 -8.78 -11.15
N ARG A 49 -22.00 -7.75 -10.35
CA ARG A 49 -21.64 -7.68 -8.90
C ARG A 49 -21.90 -8.95 -8.08
N ASN A 50 -23.00 -9.65 -8.36
CA ASN A 50 -23.43 -10.83 -7.60
C ASN A 50 -23.19 -12.17 -8.32
N ASN A 51 -22.49 -12.17 -9.45
CA ASN A 51 -22.26 -13.38 -10.25
C ASN A 51 -20.77 -13.56 -10.54
N GLN A 52 -20.08 -14.16 -9.57
CA GLN A 52 -18.64 -14.40 -9.62
C GLN A 52 -18.23 -15.35 -10.74
N ASP A 53 -19.07 -16.32 -11.09
CA ASP A 53 -18.81 -17.26 -12.18
C ASP A 53 -18.84 -16.54 -13.53
N LYS A 54 -19.77 -15.61 -13.71
CA LYS A 54 -19.86 -14.81 -14.93
C LYS A 54 -18.71 -13.82 -15.05
N ILE A 55 -18.32 -13.16 -13.95
CA ILE A 55 -17.11 -12.32 -13.90
C ILE A 55 -15.89 -13.15 -14.28
N HIS A 56 -15.75 -14.36 -13.75
CA HIS A 56 -14.60 -15.20 -14.04
C HIS A 56 -14.58 -15.65 -15.50
N LYS A 57 -15.70 -16.17 -16.01
CA LYS A 57 -15.83 -16.64 -17.38
C LYS A 57 -15.57 -15.54 -18.41
N GLU A 58 -16.15 -14.36 -18.24
CA GLU A 58 -15.90 -13.22 -19.13
C GLU A 58 -14.49 -12.66 -18.91
N GLY A 59 -14.00 -12.60 -17.67
CA GLY A 59 -12.68 -12.09 -17.35
C GLY A 59 -11.52 -12.93 -17.91
N ILE A 60 -11.65 -14.27 -18.01
CA ILE A 60 -10.65 -15.10 -18.70
C ILE A 60 -10.52 -14.68 -20.18
N SER A 61 -11.63 -14.32 -20.82
CA SER A 61 -11.66 -13.97 -22.24
C SER A 61 -11.30 -12.51 -22.50
N GLU A 62 -11.81 -11.58 -21.68
CA GLU A 62 -11.68 -10.13 -21.88
C GLU A 62 -10.46 -9.52 -21.17
N CYS A 63 -9.86 -10.25 -20.22
CA CYS A 63 -8.67 -9.84 -19.46
C CYS A 63 -7.57 -10.89 -19.60
N GLY A 64 -7.34 -11.36 -20.84
CA GLY A 64 -6.48 -12.50 -21.13
C GLY A 64 -5.01 -12.26 -20.77
N PHE A 65 -4.49 -11.04 -20.94
CA PHE A 65 -3.10 -10.75 -20.62
C PHE A 65 -2.87 -10.81 -19.10
N LEU A 66 -3.76 -10.16 -18.34
CA LEU A 66 -3.76 -10.19 -16.87
C LEU A 66 -3.99 -11.61 -16.34
N PHE A 67 -4.89 -12.38 -16.94
CA PHE A 67 -5.16 -13.75 -16.53
C PHE A 67 -3.99 -14.70 -16.82
N THR A 68 -3.39 -14.62 -18.00
CA THR A 68 -2.34 -15.56 -18.44
C THR A 68 -0.99 -15.28 -17.79
N TYR A 69 -0.57 -14.01 -17.72
CA TYR A 69 0.78 -13.66 -17.25
C TYR A 69 0.82 -13.19 -15.79
N TYR A 70 -0.31 -12.76 -15.24
CA TYR A 70 -0.42 -12.15 -13.91
C TYR A 70 -1.62 -12.68 -13.12
N THR A 71 -1.84 -14.00 -13.15
CA THR A 71 -3.02 -14.66 -12.59
C THR A 71 -3.26 -14.36 -11.10
N ASP A 72 -2.20 -14.16 -10.33
CA ASP A 72 -2.32 -13.78 -8.91
C ASP A 72 -2.95 -12.39 -8.75
N ILE A 73 -2.50 -11.40 -9.54
CA ILE A 73 -3.09 -10.05 -9.57
C ILE A 73 -4.55 -10.13 -10.03
N TYR A 74 -4.83 -10.89 -11.10
CA TYR A 74 -6.20 -11.13 -11.56
C TYR A 74 -7.11 -11.63 -10.42
N ASN A 75 -6.67 -12.67 -9.70
CA ASN A 75 -7.45 -13.27 -8.63
C ASN A 75 -7.64 -12.32 -7.45
N LYS A 76 -6.61 -11.58 -7.06
CA LYS A 76 -6.69 -10.60 -5.98
C LYS A 76 -7.65 -9.45 -6.32
N ILE A 77 -7.63 -8.95 -7.55
CA ILE A 77 -8.61 -7.93 -8.00
C ILE A 77 -10.03 -8.50 -7.94
N ARG A 78 -10.25 -9.71 -8.45
CA ARG A 78 -11.57 -10.34 -8.47
C ARG A 78 -12.16 -10.51 -7.07
N LYS A 79 -11.32 -10.86 -6.09
CA LYS A 79 -11.70 -11.07 -4.68
C LYS A 79 -11.67 -9.82 -3.80
N ASP A 80 -11.35 -8.64 -4.35
CA ASP A 80 -11.17 -7.40 -3.58
C ASP A 80 -10.05 -7.48 -2.52
N GLU A 81 -9.02 -8.29 -2.78
CA GLU A 81 -7.86 -8.53 -1.89
C GLU A 81 -6.65 -7.64 -2.23
N ILE A 82 -6.82 -6.64 -3.09
CA ILE A 82 -5.77 -5.71 -3.50
C ILE A 82 -6.29 -4.27 -3.55
N ASP A 83 -5.48 -3.35 -3.06
CA ASP A 83 -5.76 -1.92 -3.17
C ASP A 83 -5.46 -1.44 -4.60
N LEU A 84 -6.52 -1.14 -5.35
CA LEU A 84 -6.42 -0.66 -6.73
C LEU A 84 -5.71 0.69 -6.85
N LYS A 85 -5.74 1.53 -5.82
CA LYS A 85 -5.03 2.81 -5.81
C LYS A 85 -3.53 2.58 -5.78
N ILE A 86 -3.06 1.69 -4.91
CA ILE A 86 -1.65 1.29 -4.86
C ILE A 86 -1.24 0.64 -6.17
N LEU A 87 -2.04 -0.31 -6.68
CA LEU A 87 -1.75 -0.99 -7.93
C LEU A 87 -1.57 0.01 -9.09
N ASN A 88 -2.44 1.01 -9.20
CA ASN A 88 -2.30 2.07 -10.20
C ASN A 88 -1.02 2.90 -10.02
N GLN A 89 -0.60 3.18 -8.78
CA GLN A 89 0.67 3.85 -8.53
C GLN A 89 1.86 3.01 -9.01
N PHE A 90 1.84 1.70 -8.79
CA PHE A 90 2.87 0.78 -9.31
C PHE A 90 2.90 0.77 -10.84
N LEU A 91 1.73 0.69 -11.50
CA LEU A 91 1.65 0.73 -12.96
C LEU A 91 2.16 2.05 -13.53
N ASN A 92 1.91 3.17 -12.86
CA ASN A 92 2.44 4.47 -13.27
C ASN A 92 3.97 4.50 -13.19
N ILE A 93 4.58 3.94 -12.12
CA ILE A 93 6.04 3.85 -12.04
C ILE A 93 6.60 2.91 -13.10
N LEU A 94 5.96 1.76 -13.32
CA LEU A 94 6.34 0.83 -14.38
C LEU A 94 6.34 1.53 -15.74
N ARG A 95 5.28 2.28 -16.06
CA ARG A 95 5.17 3.05 -17.29
C ARG A 95 6.28 4.09 -17.45
N ARG A 96 6.67 4.78 -16.38
CA ARG A 96 7.79 5.73 -16.42
C ARG A 96 9.13 5.07 -16.72
N ILE A 97 9.34 3.83 -16.28
CA ILE A 97 10.52 3.04 -16.68
C ILE A 97 10.43 2.69 -18.16
N GLU A 98 9.26 2.20 -18.61
CA GLU A 98 8.99 1.80 -20.00
C GLU A 98 9.14 2.97 -21.00
N ASP A 99 8.78 4.18 -20.60
CA ASP A 99 8.88 5.41 -21.38
C ASP A 99 10.29 6.04 -21.30
N GLY A 100 11.20 5.46 -20.50
CA GLY A 100 12.59 5.89 -20.37
C GLY A 100 12.80 7.12 -19.48
N GLU A 101 11.80 7.53 -18.70
CA GLU A 101 11.92 8.67 -17.79
C GLU A 101 12.83 8.38 -16.59
N ILE A 102 12.82 7.13 -16.13
CA ILE A 102 13.59 6.64 -14.98
C ILE A 102 14.11 5.23 -15.27
N ASP A 103 15.09 4.78 -14.49
CA ASP A 103 15.56 3.38 -14.49
C ASP A 103 14.86 2.51 -13.44
N GLN A 104 15.11 1.20 -13.48
CA GLN A 104 14.55 0.24 -12.52
C GLN A 104 14.90 0.59 -11.06
N HIS A 105 16.10 1.07 -10.80
CA HIS A 105 16.57 1.35 -9.44
C HIS A 105 15.89 2.59 -8.86
N GLU A 106 15.76 3.64 -9.66
CA GLU A 106 14.99 4.83 -9.33
C GLU A 106 13.51 4.50 -9.10
N GLY A 107 12.92 3.70 -10.00
CA GLY A 107 11.56 3.18 -9.83
C GLY A 107 11.38 2.38 -8.54
N SER A 108 12.31 1.47 -8.23
CA SER A 108 12.31 0.66 -7.02
C SER A 108 12.40 1.51 -5.75
N PHE A 109 13.21 2.58 -5.78
CA PHE A 109 13.32 3.51 -4.67
C PHE A 109 12.02 4.28 -4.42
N ILE A 110 11.37 4.75 -5.50
CA ILE A 110 10.09 5.47 -5.40
C ILE A 110 9.03 4.55 -4.82
N ILE A 111 8.93 3.31 -5.32
CA ILE A 111 7.99 2.30 -4.82
C ILE A 111 8.28 1.98 -3.34
N GLY A 112 9.54 1.78 -2.97
CA GLY A 112 9.92 1.49 -1.58
C GLY A 112 9.55 2.64 -0.62
N THR A 113 9.74 3.88 -1.07
CA THR A 113 9.35 5.08 -0.30
C THR A 113 7.83 5.16 -0.12
N LEU A 114 7.07 4.93 -1.19
CA LEU A 114 5.61 4.88 -1.15
C LEU A 114 5.09 3.82 -0.17
N LEU A 115 5.66 2.61 -0.21
CA LEU A 115 5.31 1.53 0.71
C LEU A 115 5.62 1.90 2.17
N LYS A 116 6.77 2.54 2.42
CA LYS A 116 7.11 3.02 3.76
C LYS A 116 6.08 4.03 4.27
N GLU A 117 5.75 5.04 3.47
CA GLU A 117 4.77 6.07 3.85
C GLU A 117 3.39 5.47 4.13
N LEU A 118 2.99 4.49 3.33
CA LEU A 118 1.69 3.85 3.45
C LEU A 118 1.60 2.92 4.66
N TYR A 119 2.61 2.10 4.93
CA TYR A 119 2.53 1.04 5.95
C TYR A 119 3.19 1.38 7.27
N VAL A 120 4.31 2.12 7.25
CA VAL A 120 5.07 2.46 8.45
C VAL A 120 4.54 3.76 9.03
N ASP A 121 4.48 4.81 8.21
CA ASP A 121 4.15 6.14 8.71
C ASP A 121 2.65 6.29 9.04
N SER A 122 1.78 5.48 8.42
CA SER A 122 0.36 5.42 8.82
C SER A 122 0.15 4.72 10.16
N ALA A 123 0.92 3.65 10.43
CA ALA A 123 0.87 2.92 11.70
C ALA A 123 1.38 3.78 12.86
N LEU A 124 2.49 4.51 12.65
CA LEU A 124 3.03 5.46 13.63
C LEU A 124 2.03 6.57 13.95
N ARG A 125 1.41 7.19 12.94
CA ARG A 125 0.37 8.22 13.14
C ARG A 125 -0.86 7.70 13.89
N LYS A 126 -1.22 6.42 13.70
CA LYS A 126 -2.32 5.79 14.45
C LYS A 126 -1.93 5.56 15.91
N ALA A 127 -0.70 5.14 16.18
CA ALA A 127 -0.18 4.99 17.54
C ALA A 127 -0.09 6.34 18.26
N GLU A 128 0.38 7.39 17.59
CA GLU A 128 0.42 8.76 18.13
C GLU A 128 -0.97 9.28 18.52
N LYS A 129 -1.98 9.05 17.69
CA LYS A 129 -3.37 9.41 18.02
C LYS A 129 -3.93 8.64 19.21
N LEU A 130 -3.67 7.32 19.28
CA LEU A 130 -4.08 6.50 20.43
C LEU A 130 -3.41 6.94 21.74
N ASN A 131 -2.17 7.43 21.67
CA ASN A 131 -1.45 7.98 22.84
C ASN A 131 -1.93 9.39 23.23
N GLN A 132 -2.48 10.17 22.28
CA GLN A 132 -3.07 11.49 22.56
C GLN A 132 -4.45 11.40 23.23
N ASP A 133 -5.17 10.28 23.00
CA ASP A 133 -6.49 10.01 23.59
C ASP A 133 -6.41 9.26 24.94
N GLU A 134 -5.23 9.08 25.54
CA GLU A 134 -5.14 8.62 26.93
C GLU A 134 -5.74 9.71 27.85
N PRO A 135 -6.72 9.37 28.72
CA PRO A 135 -7.26 10.34 29.67
C PRO A 135 -6.11 10.83 30.55
N GLU A 136 -6.01 12.15 30.75
CA GLU A 136 -5.12 12.74 31.76
C GLU A 136 -5.16 11.88 33.01
N VAL A 137 -4.00 11.39 33.45
CA VAL A 137 -3.86 10.67 34.72
C VAL A 137 -4.45 11.58 35.79
N ILE A 138 -5.68 11.28 36.22
CA ILE A 138 -6.33 12.01 37.30
C ILE A 138 -5.46 11.76 38.52
N GLN A 139 -4.65 12.74 38.91
CA GLN A 139 -3.87 12.62 40.13
C GLN A 139 -4.87 12.33 41.26
N PRO A 140 -4.68 11.25 42.05
CA PRO A 140 -5.58 10.97 43.16
C PRO A 140 -5.61 12.20 44.06
N LYS A 141 -6.79 12.81 44.24
CA LYS A 141 -6.94 13.91 45.21
C LYS A 141 -6.41 13.43 46.55
N GLU A 142 -5.61 14.26 47.21
CA GLU A 142 -5.07 13.95 48.53
C GLU A 142 -6.18 13.46 49.45
N VAL A 143 -5.98 12.26 50.01
CA VAL A 143 -6.93 11.68 50.96
C VAL A 143 -6.88 12.53 52.22
N ILE A 144 -7.88 13.41 52.39
CA ILE A 144 -8.04 14.13 53.65
C ILE A 144 -8.43 13.09 54.71
N ASN A 145 -7.53 12.86 55.67
CA ASN A 145 -7.73 11.89 56.73
C ASN A 145 -8.69 12.46 57.78
N ILE A 146 -9.99 12.46 57.48
CA ILE A 146 -11.02 12.93 58.41
C ILE A 146 -11.51 11.77 59.29
N SER A 147 -11.56 12.01 60.61
CA SER A 147 -12.20 11.07 61.53
C SER A 147 -13.72 11.21 61.48
N TRP A 148 -14.46 10.12 61.72
CA TRP A 148 -15.92 10.13 61.81
C TRP A 148 -16.49 11.17 62.79
N LYS A 149 -15.72 11.54 63.83
CA LYS A 149 -16.10 12.61 64.76
C LYS A 149 -16.04 14.00 64.13
N ASP A 150 -15.11 14.24 63.20
CA ASP A 150 -14.91 15.53 62.57
C ASP A 150 -15.94 15.77 61.46
N PHE A 151 -16.29 14.72 60.70
CA PHE A 151 -17.34 14.78 59.67
C PHE A 151 -18.71 15.17 60.24
N LYS A 152 -19.06 14.68 61.44
CA LYS A 152 -20.33 14.99 62.10
C LYS A 152 -20.44 16.42 62.64
N LYS A 153 -19.33 17.16 62.74
CA LYS A 153 -19.35 18.58 63.15
C LYS A 153 -19.58 19.53 61.97
N THR A 154 -19.42 19.04 60.74
CA THR A 154 -19.63 19.79 59.49
C THR A 154 -20.99 19.54 58.84
N LEU A 155 -21.86 18.74 59.47
CA LEU A 155 -23.30 18.63 59.19
C LEU A 155 -24.08 19.59 60.11
#